data_AF-D1QWH1-F1
#
_entry.id   AF-D1QWH1-F1
#
_cell.length_a   1.000
_cell.length_b   1.000
_cell.length_c   1.000
_cell.angle_alpha   90.00
_cell.angle_beta   90.00
_cell.angle_gamma   90.00
#
_symmetry.space_group_name_H-M   'P 1'
#
loop_
_entity.id
_entity.type
_entity.pdbx_description
1 polymer ?
#
loop_
_entity_poly.entity_id
_entity_poly.type
_entity_poly.pdbx_seq_one_letter_code
_entity_poly.pdbx_strand_id
1 'polypeptide(L)'
;GISKGEVSFADLDGEGLAMPNRLEVLWLSYTERKFYKADIAFSEKLQARILSLFQEGYENEQKHENYSCFLVTLLPGGKIWLYLNGIARYSLVCDTLQADTIDMALGDFDKDALLVDSTVEDYCKGNLNKEQVANLKKNGVPYELWSKYQERFNYDIEFEFEDNLCKIDSFHFAKHFINGEFNYACDGVKVGELSRPKQLYLKWNVADTTYTGEFFFDEQEVLDMFSKGFSHKTAN
;
A
#
# COMPACT_ATOMS: atom_id res chain seq x y z
N GLY A 1 -2.16 -12.78 -0.86
CA GLY A 1 -2.02 -11.42 -1.38
C GLY A 1 -3.13 -10.56 -0.82
N ILE A 2 -2.88 -9.27 -0.60
CA ILE A 2 -3.93 -8.29 -0.27
C ILE A 2 -4.70 -8.03 -1.57
N SER A 3 -6.02 -8.23 -1.59
CA SER A 3 -6.86 -7.82 -2.72
C SER A 3 -6.83 -6.31 -2.82
N LYS A 4 -6.31 -5.78 -3.93
CA LYS A 4 -6.29 -4.35 -4.22
C LYS A 4 -7.50 -4.02 -5.08
N GLY A 5 -8.31 -3.06 -4.64
CA GLY A 5 -9.27 -2.39 -5.50
C GLY A 5 -8.60 -1.18 -6.16
N GLU A 6 -8.63 -1.11 -7.48
CA GLU A 6 -8.16 0.04 -8.24
C GLU A 6 -9.35 0.76 -8.88
N VAL A 7 -9.38 2.08 -8.75
CA VAL A 7 -10.35 2.93 -9.44
C VAL A 7 -9.59 3.82 -10.40
N SER A 8 -9.55 3.42 -11.67
CA SER A 8 -8.85 4.14 -12.76
C SER A 8 -9.57 5.41 -13.15
N PHE A 9 -8.82 6.49 -13.40
CA PHE A 9 -9.33 7.70 -14.04
C PHE A 9 -9.02 7.78 -15.54
N ALA A 10 -8.39 6.75 -16.12
CA ALA A 10 -7.92 6.76 -17.51
C ALA A 10 -9.04 6.69 -18.57
N ASP A 11 -10.21 6.14 -18.21
CA ASP A 11 -11.34 5.97 -19.14
C ASP A 11 -12.31 7.18 -19.17
N LEU A 12 -11.88 8.32 -18.64
CA LEU A 12 -12.72 9.50 -18.43
C LEU A 12 -12.34 10.63 -19.40
N ASP A 13 -12.77 10.53 -20.65
CA ASP A 13 -12.64 11.60 -21.65
C ASP A 13 -13.67 12.73 -21.39
N GLY A 14 -13.22 13.95 -21.00
CA GLY A 14 -14.09 15.11 -20.73
C GLY A 14 -13.41 16.30 -20.01
N GLU A 15 -14.18 17.34 -19.62
CA GLU A 15 -13.77 18.62 -18.96
C GLU A 15 -13.02 18.49 -17.60
N GLY A 16 -12.53 17.29 -17.26
CA GLY A 16 -12.00 16.96 -15.94
C GLY A 16 -13.13 16.71 -14.92
N LEU A 17 -12.91 15.77 -14.01
CA LEU A 17 -13.82 15.55 -12.89
C LEU A 17 -13.47 16.46 -11.71
N ALA A 18 -14.48 16.76 -10.90
CA ALA A 18 -14.26 17.28 -9.56
C ALA A 18 -13.40 16.29 -8.75
N MET A 19 -12.50 16.83 -7.93
CA MET A 19 -11.63 16.04 -7.06
C MET A 19 -12.47 15.14 -6.14
N PRO A 20 -12.20 13.81 -6.08
CA PRO A 20 -12.96 12.90 -5.24
C PRO A 20 -12.92 13.28 -3.76
N ASN A 21 -14.09 13.48 -3.16
CA ASN A 21 -14.22 13.99 -1.79
C ASN A 21 -14.88 13.00 -0.81
N ARG A 22 -15.12 11.76 -1.26
CA ARG A 22 -15.80 10.72 -0.47
C ARG A 22 -15.36 9.33 -0.93
N LEU A 23 -15.38 8.39 0.00
CA LEU A 23 -15.25 6.95 -0.25
C LEU A 23 -16.50 6.23 0.26
N GLU A 24 -17.18 5.52 -0.64
CA GLU A 24 -18.19 4.52 -0.27
C GLU A 24 -17.67 3.14 -0.67
N VAL A 25 -17.63 2.20 0.28
CA VAL A 25 -17.17 0.83 0.04
C VAL A 25 -17.90 -0.14 0.97
N LEU A 26 -18.24 -1.31 0.43
CA LEU A 26 -18.82 -2.45 1.13
C LEU A 26 -17.97 -3.68 0.82
N TRP A 27 -17.57 -4.45 1.84
CA TRP A 27 -16.85 -5.70 1.63
C TRP A 27 -17.14 -6.74 2.70
N LEU A 28 -16.86 -8.00 2.38
CA LEU A 28 -16.88 -9.13 3.30
C LEU A 28 -15.45 -9.57 3.62
N SER A 29 -15.06 -9.51 4.89
CA SER A 29 -13.79 -10.06 5.37
C SER A 29 -13.94 -11.57 5.60
N TYR A 30 -13.38 -12.40 4.72
CA TYR A 30 -13.49 -13.87 4.85
C TYR A 30 -12.83 -14.41 6.11
N THR A 31 -11.74 -13.79 6.56
CA THR A 31 -11.02 -14.22 7.77
C THR A 31 -11.78 -13.90 9.05
N GLU A 32 -12.62 -12.86 9.03
CA GLU A 32 -13.39 -12.38 10.18
C GLU A 32 -14.87 -12.77 10.13
N ARG A 33 -15.36 -13.19 8.96
CA ARG A 33 -16.79 -13.40 8.63
C ARG A 33 -17.67 -12.20 8.96
N LYS A 34 -17.18 -11.01 8.63
CA LYS A 34 -17.86 -9.73 8.90
C LYS A 34 -17.99 -8.91 7.63
N PHE A 35 -19.16 -8.30 7.49
CA PHE A 35 -19.37 -7.24 6.51
C PHE A 35 -18.91 -5.92 7.10
N TYR A 36 -18.24 -5.14 6.28
CA TYR A 36 -17.80 -3.80 6.60
C TYR A 36 -18.36 -2.83 5.57
N LYS A 37 -18.90 -1.72 6.05
CA LYS A 37 -19.33 -0.61 5.21
C LYS A 37 -18.67 0.68 5.68
N ALA A 38 -18.13 1.44 4.73
CA ALA A 38 -17.71 2.80 4.95
C ALA A 38 -18.45 3.71 3.96
N ASP A 39 -18.94 4.83 4.47
CA ASP A 39 -19.41 5.97 3.68
C ASP A 39 -18.80 7.24 4.32
N ILE A 40 -17.61 7.63 3.84
CA ILE A 40 -16.75 8.59 4.52
C ILE A 40 -16.48 9.77 3.60
N ALA A 41 -16.93 10.97 4.00
CA ALA A 41 -16.49 12.20 3.37
C ALA A 41 -15.05 12.53 3.79
N PHE A 42 -14.21 12.92 2.85
CA PHE A 42 -12.82 13.30 3.12
C PHE A 42 -12.74 14.64 3.82
N SER A 43 -11.88 14.73 4.83
CA SER A 43 -11.59 15.99 5.51
C SER A 43 -10.96 16.99 4.54
N GLU A 44 -11.14 18.29 4.78
CA GLU A 44 -10.50 19.35 3.97
C GLU A 44 -8.98 19.17 3.87
N LYS A 45 -8.34 18.75 4.97
CA LYS A 45 -6.91 18.45 5.00
C LYS A 45 -6.53 17.32 4.04
N LEU A 46 -7.32 16.24 4.01
CA LEU A 46 -7.08 15.12 3.11
C LEU A 46 -7.30 15.54 1.65
N GLN A 47 -8.38 16.27 1.38
CA GLN A 47 -8.68 16.80 0.05
C GLN A 47 -7.58 17.74 -0.45
N ALA A 48 -7.09 18.65 0.39
CA ALA A 48 -5.98 19.55 0.06
C ALA A 48 -4.68 18.79 -0.21
N ARG A 49 -4.37 17.76 0.59
CA ARG A 49 -3.20 16.89 0.38
C ARG A 49 -3.29 16.16 -0.97
N ILE A 50 -4.44 15.57 -1.26
CA ILE A 50 -4.68 14.89 -2.53
C ILE A 50 -4.52 15.87 -3.70
N LEU A 51 -5.16 17.05 -3.61
CA LEU A 51 -5.09 18.08 -4.65
C LEU A 51 -3.64 18.54 -4.91
N SER A 52 -2.87 18.82 -3.86
CA SER A 52 -1.45 19.20 -4.00
C SER A 52 -0.65 18.11 -4.71
N LEU A 53 -0.84 16.83 -4.35
CA LEU A 53 -0.15 15.72 -5.03
C LEU A 53 -0.55 15.58 -6.51
N PHE A 54 -1.82 15.80 -6.86
CA PHE A 54 -2.26 15.81 -8.26
C PHE A 54 -1.70 17.00 -9.06
N GLN A 55 -1.54 18.16 -8.42
CA GLN A 55 -0.99 19.37 -9.07
C GLN A 55 0.53 19.32 -9.20
N GLU A 56 1.21 18.75 -8.21
CA GLU A 56 2.67 18.65 -8.16
C GLU A 56 3.22 17.53 -9.03
N GLY A 57 2.47 16.43 -9.20
CA GLY A 57 2.95 15.27 -9.93
C GLY A 57 4.26 14.70 -9.37
N TYR A 58 5.05 14.07 -10.23
CA TYR A 58 6.39 13.59 -9.93
C TYR A 58 7.18 13.35 -11.21
N GLU A 59 8.50 13.21 -11.11
CA GLU A 59 9.33 12.93 -12.27
C GLU A 59 9.46 11.43 -12.54
N ASN A 60 9.70 11.07 -13.78
CA ASN A 60 10.13 9.74 -14.20
C ASN A 60 11.26 9.90 -15.24
N GLU A 61 11.92 8.81 -15.65
CA GLU A 61 13.12 8.86 -16.51
C GLU A 61 12.97 9.75 -17.75
N GLN A 62 11.76 9.84 -18.30
CA GLN A 62 11.48 10.41 -19.60
C GLN A 62 10.69 11.73 -19.54
N LYS A 63 9.95 11.99 -18.47
CA LYS A 63 9.02 13.12 -18.34
C LYS A 63 8.43 13.24 -16.94
N HIS A 64 7.76 14.37 -16.73
CA HIS A 64 6.81 14.57 -15.65
C HIS A 64 5.60 13.64 -15.78
N GLU A 65 5.19 13.04 -14.68
CA GLU A 65 4.06 12.12 -14.55
C GLU A 65 3.08 12.62 -13.49
N ASN A 66 1.83 12.19 -13.61
CA ASN A 66 0.76 12.48 -12.66
C ASN A 66 0.21 11.21 -12.05
N TYR A 67 -0.39 11.35 -10.87
CA TYR A 67 -1.26 10.30 -10.33
C TYR A 67 -2.51 10.17 -11.21
N SER A 68 -3.02 8.95 -11.35
CA SER A 68 -4.11 8.62 -12.27
C SER A 68 -5.20 7.76 -11.63
N CYS A 69 -5.05 7.34 -10.38
CA CYS A 69 -6.08 6.58 -9.67
C CYS A 69 -5.88 6.57 -8.16
N PHE A 70 -6.95 6.19 -7.45
CA PHE A 70 -6.82 5.72 -6.08
C PHE A 70 -6.60 4.21 -6.06
N LEU A 71 -5.75 3.79 -5.15
CA LEU A 71 -5.69 2.42 -4.68
C LEU A 71 -6.24 2.39 -3.25
N VAL A 72 -7.25 1.55 -3.04
CA VAL A 72 -7.89 1.37 -1.72
C VAL A 72 -7.50 0.01 -1.18
N THR A 73 -6.94 0.01 0.03
CA THR A 73 -6.57 -1.21 0.75
C THR A 73 -7.53 -1.39 1.92
N LEU A 74 -8.29 -2.50 1.87
CA LEU A 74 -9.24 -2.90 2.89
C LEU A 74 -8.55 -3.88 3.84
N LEU A 75 -8.44 -3.50 5.10
CA LEU A 75 -7.65 -4.21 6.11
C LEU A 75 -8.56 -4.84 7.17
N PRO A 76 -8.06 -5.87 7.87
CA PRO A 76 -8.71 -6.44 9.03
C PRO A 76 -9.22 -5.41 10.04
N GLY A 77 -10.38 -5.69 10.61
CA GLY A 77 -10.99 -4.83 11.62
C GLY A 77 -11.65 -3.58 11.03
N GLY A 78 -11.86 -3.51 9.71
CA GLY A 78 -12.51 -2.38 9.05
C GLY A 78 -11.57 -1.21 8.73
N LYS A 79 -10.26 -1.34 8.96
CA LYS A 79 -9.28 -0.29 8.64
C LYS A 79 -9.20 -0.11 7.12
N ILE A 80 -9.08 1.12 6.65
CA ILE A 80 -8.96 1.44 5.23
C ILE A 80 -7.76 2.35 5.02
N TRP A 81 -6.88 1.98 4.09
CA TRP A 81 -5.79 2.82 3.62
C TRP A 81 -6.02 3.26 2.19
N LEU A 82 -5.73 4.53 1.94
CA LEU A 82 -5.92 5.21 0.67
C LEU A 82 -4.58 5.66 0.11
N TYR A 83 -4.33 5.30 -1.14
CA TYR A 83 -3.12 5.67 -1.87
C TYR A 83 -3.49 6.39 -3.15
N LEU A 84 -2.61 7.28 -3.58
CA LEU A 84 -2.56 7.71 -4.97
C LEU A 84 -1.61 6.80 -5.73
N ASN A 85 -2.08 6.32 -6.87
CA ASN A 85 -1.33 5.50 -7.80
C ASN A 85 -1.06 6.30 -9.09
N GLY A 86 0.15 6.18 -9.59
CA GLY A 86 0.55 6.61 -10.93
C GLY A 86 1.59 5.66 -11.48
N ILE A 87 2.03 5.91 -12.73
CA ILE A 87 3.11 5.13 -13.34
C ILE A 87 4.30 5.10 -12.39
N ALA A 88 4.67 3.89 -11.98
CA ALA A 88 5.84 3.65 -11.16
C ALA A 88 5.85 4.35 -9.77
N ARG A 89 4.69 4.73 -9.21
CA ARG A 89 4.61 5.36 -7.88
C ARG A 89 3.30 5.07 -7.14
N TYR A 90 3.40 4.60 -5.90
CA TYR A 90 2.28 4.45 -4.95
C TYR A 90 2.56 5.27 -3.68
N SER A 91 1.72 6.28 -3.41
CA SER A 91 1.87 7.20 -2.27
C SER A 91 0.72 7.03 -1.30
N LEU A 92 0.99 6.70 -0.03
CA LEU A 92 -0.05 6.61 1.00
C LEU A 92 -0.52 8.00 1.42
N VAL A 93 -1.80 8.31 1.19
CA VAL A 93 -2.39 9.64 1.48
C VAL A 93 -3.27 9.66 2.72
N CYS A 94 -3.83 8.52 3.12
CA CYS A 94 -4.58 8.38 4.38
C CYS A 94 -4.56 6.93 4.86
N ASP A 95 -4.37 6.74 6.17
CA ASP A 95 -4.28 5.43 6.81
C ASP A 95 -5.14 5.33 8.08
N THR A 96 -6.00 6.32 8.30
CA THR A 96 -6.86 6.45 9.50
C THR A 96 -8.34 6.22 9.21
N LEU A 97 -8.70 5.84 7.98
CA LEU A 97 -10.09 5.59 7.63
C LEU A 97 -10.56 4.27 8.26
N GLN A 98 -11.81 4.23 8.69
CA GLN A 98 -12.39 3.11 9.43
C GLN A 98 -13.83 2.88 8.97
N ALA A 99 -14.13 1.65 8.60
CA ALA A 99 -15.48 1.19 8.32
C ALA A 99 -16.18 0.67 9.57
N ASP A 100 -17.51 0.70 9.52
CA ASP A 100 -18.37 0.09 10.50
C ASP A 100 -18.65 -1.36 10.14
N THR A 101 -18.78 -2.22 11.16
CA THR A 101 -19.34 -3.57 10.97
C THR A 101 -20.84 -3.45 10.78
N ILE A 102 -21.39 -4.17 9.82
CA ILE A 102 -22.83 -4.22 9.58
C ILE A 102 -23.34 -5.67 9.59
N ASP A 103 -24.61 -5.83 9.95
CA ASP A 103 -25.34 -7.07 9.75
C ASP A 103 -25.98 -7.05 8.36
N MET A 104 -25.72 -8.07 7.56
CA MET A 104 -26.19 -8.20 6.19
C MET A 104 -26.37 -9.68 5.86
N ALA A 105 -27.42 -10.03 5.13
CA ALA A 105 -27.58 -11.39 4.63
C ALA A 105 -26.63 -11.63 3.44
N LEU A 106 -26.08 -12.84 3.33
CA LEU A 106 -25.16 -13.18 2.24
C LEU A 106 -25.76 -12.88 0.85
N GLY A 107 -27.04 -13.18 0.64
CA GLY A 107 -27.75 -12.90 -0.61
C GLY A 107 -27.97 -11.43 -0.93
N ASP A 108 -27.94 -10.54 0.07
CA ASP A 108 -28.01 -9.10 -0.14
C ASP A 108 -26.64 -8.54 -0.61
N PHE A 109 -25.55 -9.18 -0.18
CA PHE A 109 -24.19 -8.85 -0.61
C PHE A 109 -23.86 -9.43 -1.99
N ASP A 110 -24.11 -10.72 -2.18
CA ASP A 110 -23.86 -11.45 -3.42
C ASP A 110 -24.97 -12.51 -3.59
N LYS A 111 -25.83 -12.30 -4.58
CA LYS A 111 -26.94 -13.22 -4.87
C LYS A 111 -26.43 -14.58 -5.34
N ASP A 112 -25.30 -14.62 -6.04
CA ASP A 112 -24.73 -15.84 -6.60
C ASP A 112 -24.00 -16.64 -5.52
N ALA A 113 -23.58 -16.01 -4.42
CA ALA A 113 -23.02 -16.70 -3.26
C ALA A 113 -23.97 -17.76 -2.70
N LEU A 114 -25.30 -17.54 -2.79
CA LEU A 114 -26.32 -18.50 -2.36
C LEU A 114 -26.38 -19.78 -3.21
N LEU A 115 -25.77 -19.79 -4.39
CA LEU A 115 -25.64 -20.98 -5.23
C LEU A 115 -24.55 -21.93 -4.71
N VAL A 116 -23.61 -21.41 -3.91
CA VAL A 116 -22.46 -22.14 -3.39
C VAL A 116 -22.67 -22.48 -1.91
N ASP A 117 -23.05 -21.48 -1.11
CA ASP A 117 -23.18 -21.61 0.34
C ASP A 117 -24.40 -20.82 0.86
N SER A 118 -25.09 -21.39 1.85
CA SER A 118 -26.30 -20.76 2.43
C SER A 118 -26.01 -19.81 3.60
N THR A 119 -24.78 -19.81 4.12
CA THR A 119 -24.38 -19.01 5.27
C THR A 119 -23.10 -18.22 4.99
N VAL A 120 -22.97 -17.05 5.63
CA VAL A 120 -21.75 -16.23 5.59
C VAL A 120 -20.54 -17.03 6.08
N GLU A 121 -20.73 -17.86 7.11
CA GLU A 121 -19.68 -18.68 7.71
C GLU A 121 -19.11 -19.70 6.71
N ASP A 122 -19.97 -20.42 6.00
CA ASP A 122 -19.54 -21.45 5.04
C ASP A 122 -18.93 -20.83 3.78
N TYR A 123 -19.54 -19.75 3.27
CA TYR A 123 -19.00 -18.98 2.15
C TYR A 123 -17.59 -18.44 2.46
N CYS A 124 -17.39 -17.87 3.65
CA CYS A 124 -16.08 -17.39 4.08
C CYS A 124 -15.05 -18.53 4.18
N LYS A 125 -15.45 -19.70 4.70
CA LYS A 125 -14.56 -20.87 4.79
C LYS A 125 -14.20 -21.42 3.41
N GLY A 126 -15.16 -21.49 2.49
CA GLY A 126 -14.96 -21.97 1.13
C GLY A 126 -13.95 -21.14 0.33
N ASN A 127 -13.86 -19.84 0.64
CA ASN A 127 -12.92 -18.91 0.03
C ASN A 127 -11.50 -18.91 0.66
N LEU A 128 -11.26 -19.73 1.70
CA LEU A 128 -9.95 -19.84 2.34
C LEU A 128 -9.29 -21.20 2.03
N ASN A 129 -8.03 -21.17 1.65
CA ASN A 129 -7.26 -22.38 1.43
C ASN A 129 -6.82 -23.04 2.76
N LYS A 130 -6.36 -24.29 2.70
CA LYS A 130 -5.98 -25.08 3.89
C LYS A 130 -4.89 -24.40 4.74
N GLU A 131 -3.91 -23.76 4.10
CA GLU A 131 -2.82 -23.07 4.78
C GLU A 131 -3.32 -21.83 5.51
N GLN A 132 -4.16 -21.02 4.86
CA GLN A 132 -4.80 -19.85 5.47
C GLN A 132 -5.65 -20.25 6.68
N VAL A 133 -6.44 -21.32 6.58
CA VAL A 133 -7.24 -21.84 7.70
C VAL A 133 -6.36 -22.31 8.85
N ALA A 134 -5.29 -23.04 8.57
CA ALA A 134 -4.35 -23.50 9.59
C ALA A 134 -3.63 -22.32 10.28
N ASN A 135 -3.21 -21.33 9.50
CA ASN A 135 -2.57 -20.12 10.01
C ASN A 135 -3.52 -19.30 10.89
N LEU A 136 -4.77 -19.07 10.44
CA LEU A 136 -5.77 -18.35 11.24
C LEU A 136 -6.10 -19.07 12.54
N LYS A 137 -6.17 -20.42 12.54
CA LYS A 137 -6.34 -21.20 13.76
C LYS A 137 -5.18 -21.06 14.73
N LYS A 138 -3.94 -20.96 14.22
CA LYS A 138 -2.73 -20.87 15.03
C LYS A 138 -2.45 -19.45 15.54
N ASN A 139 -2.59 -18.46 14.67
CA ASN A 139 -2.09 -17.10 14.86
C ASN A 139 -3.21 -16.04 14.96
N GLY A 140 -4.45 -16.39 14.60
CA GLY A 140 -5.55 -15.45 14.53
C GLY A 140 -5.42 -14.44 13.37
N VAL A 141 -6.31 -13.45 13.37
CA VAL A 141 -6.24 -12.32 12.43
C VAL A 141 -5.24 -11.28 12.97
N PRO A 142 -4.26 -10.83 12.17
CA PRO A 142 -3.18 -9.97 12.66
C PRO A 142 -3.59 -8.49 12.71
N TYR A 143 -4.48 -8.12 13.63
CA TYR A 143 -5.01 -6.75 13.75
C TYR A 143 -3.93 -5.68 14.01
N GLU A 144 -2.90 -6.03 14.77
CA GLU A 144 -1.83 -5.11 15.19
C GLU A 144 -0.70 -4.97 14.17
N LEU A 145 -0.63 -5.87 13.17
CA LEU A 145 0.44 -5.86 12.17
C LEU A 145 0.42 -4.57 11.35
N TRP A 146 -0.76 -4.10 10.99
CA TRP A 146 -0.96 -2.88 10.21
C TRP A 146 -0.47 -1.64 10.94
N SER A 147 -0.64 -1.58 12.26
CA SER A 147 -0.13 -0.48 13.09
C SER A 147 1.40 -0.40 13.03
N LYS A 148 2.09 -1.55 12.94
CA LYS A 148 3.55 -1.58 12.75
C LYS A 148 3.95 -1.11 11.35
N TYR A 149 3.18 -1.50 10.33
CA TYR A 149 3.46 -1.09 8.96
C TYR A 149 3.27 0.43 8.74
N GLN A 150 2.41 1.08 9.54
CA GLN A 150 2.21 2.54 9.49
C GLN A 150 3.41 3.33 9.98
N GLU A 151 4.27 2.74 10.82
CA GLU A 151 5.38 3.45 11.41
C GLU A 151 6.32 4.02 10.34
N ARG A 152 6.77 5.25 10.59
CA ARG A 152 7.61 6.04 9.71
C ARG A 152 8.92 6.34 10.39
N PHE A 153 9.99 6.34 9.60
CA PHE A 153 11.35 6.48 10.09
C PHE A 153 12.10 7.47 9.21
N ASN A 154 12.91 8.32 9.84
CA ASN A 154 13.80 9.23 9.14
C ASN A 154 15.13 8.52 8.83
N TYR A 155 15.23 7.94 7.64
CA TYR A 155 16.41 7.25 7.13
C TYR A 155 16.51 7.37 5.61
N ASP A 156 17.68 7.06 5.07
CA ASP A 156 17.92 6.93 3.63
C ASP A 156 18.70 5.64 3.34
N ILE A 157 18.77 5.24 2.08
CA ILE A 157 19.44 4.03 1.61
C ILE A 157 20.65 4.43 0.77
N GLU A 158 21.84 4.11 1.28
CA GLU A 158 23.12 4.33 0.60
C GLU A 158 23.73 3.00 0.17
N PHE A 159 24.45 3.01 -0.95
CA PHE A 159 25.16 1.85 -1.47
C PHE A 159 26.66 2.15 -1.51
N GLU A 160 27.43 1.32 -0.82
CA GLU A 160 28.89 1.33 -0.89
C GLU A 160 29.34 0.21 -1.83
N PHE A 161 30.00 0.59 -2.92
CA PHE A 161 30.56 -0.37 -3.87
C PHE A 161 32.06 -0.56 -3.61
N GLU A 162 32.52 -1.81 -3.70
CA GLU A 162 33.95 -2.13 -3.62
C GLU A 162 34.73 -1.51 -4.79
N ASP A 163 34.13 -1.51 -5.99
CA ASP A 163 34.68 -0.86 -7.18
C ASP A 163 34.19 0.60 -7.26
N ASN A 164 35.13 1.54 -7.27
CA ASN A 164 34.83 2.97 -7.32
C ASN A 164 34.35 3.45 -8.71
N LEU A 165 34.41 2.60 -9.74
CA LEU A 165 33.81 2.85 -11.04
C LEU A 165 32.31 2.58 -11.07
N CYS A 166 31.78 1.92 -10.03
CA CYS A 166 30.35 1.64 -9.90
C CYS A 166 29.54 2.93 -9.89
N LYS A 167 28.52 2.99 -10.74
CA LYS A 167 27.54 4.07 -10.75
C LYS A 167 26.14 3.50 -10.74
N ILE A 168 25.34 3.90 -9.75
CA ILE A 168 23.91 3.58 -9.71
C ILE A 168 23.24 4.30 -10.86
N ASP A 169 22.38 3.57 -11.54
CA ASP A 169 21.38 4.13 -12.43
C ASP A 169 20.15 4.52 -11.60
N SER A 170 20.07 5.78 -11.21
CA SER A 170 19.01 6.28 -10.31
C SER A 170 17.61 6.16 -10.91
N PHE A 171 17.52 6.10 -12.23
CA PHE A 171 16.30 5.85 -12.99
C PHE A 171 15.73 4.44 -12.75
N HIS A 172 16.61 3.50 -12.42
CA HIS A 172 16.25 2.11 -12.15
C HIS A 172 16.43 1.71 -10.69
N PHE A 173 16.59 2.65 -9.75
CA PHE A 173 16.57 2.35 -8.33
C PHE A 173 15.13 2.44 -7.79
N ALA A 174 14.48 1.29 -7.66
CA ALA A 174 13.10 1.15 -7.18
C ALA A 174 13.07 0.70 -5.71
N LYS A 175 12.21 1.34 -4.91
CA LYS A 175 12.04 1.11 -3.49
C LYS A 175 10.60 0.65 -3.21
N HIS A 176 10.45 -0.56 -2.68
CA HIS A 176 9.17 -1.06 -2.15
C HIS A 176 9.21 -1.09 -0.63
N PHE A 177 8.15 -0.61 0.00
CA PHE A 177 8.02 -0.59 1.45
C PHE A 177 6.95 -1.56 1.96
N ILE A 178 7.04 -1.93 3.24
CA ILE A 178 6.13 -2.91 3.86
C ILE A 178 4.68 -2.41 3.92
N ASN A 179 4.49 -1.09 3.98
CA ASN A 179 3.17 -0.47 3.90
C ASN A 179 2.63 -0.41 2.47
N GLY A 180 3.29 -1.02 1.48
CA GLY A 180 2.82 -1.05 0.10
C GLY A 180 3.12 0.19 -0.73
N GLU A 181 3.75 1.23 -0.18
CA GLU A 181 4.29 2.33 -0.97
C GLU A 181 5.41 1.85 -1.89
N PHE A 182 5.55 2.55 -3.00
CA PHE A 182 6.51 2.24 -4.04
C PHE A 182 6.96 3.52 -4.74
N ASN A 183 8.25 3.67 -4.97
CA ASN A 183 8.77 4.77 -5.78
C ASN A 183 10.18 4.52 -6.31
N TYR A 184 10.56 5.25 -7.36
CA TYR A 184 11.93 5.30 -7.87
C TYR A 184 12.73 6.44 -7.24
N ALA A 185 14.05 6.31 -7.15
CA ALA A 185 14.90 7.37 -6.60
C ALA A 185 14.93 8.63 -7.47
N CYS A 186 14.66 8.52 -8.77
CA CYS A 186 14.62 9.65 -9.70
C CYS A 186 13.32 10.46 -9.66
N ASP A 187 12.37 10.13 -8.80
CA ASP A 187 11.01 10.71 -8.87
C ASP A 187 10.91 12.21 -8.49
N GLY A 188 12.00 12.80 -8.01
CA GLY A 188 12.07 14.21 -7.61
C GLY A 188 11.27 14.55 -6.35
N VAL A 189 10.55 13.61 -5.76
CA VAL A 189 9.73 13.84 -4.58
C VAL A 189 10.59 13.69 -3.33
N LYS A 190 10.71 14.78 -2.56
CA LYS A 190 11.30 14.73 -1.23
C LYS A 190 10.36 13.99 -0.29
N VAL A 191 10.59 12.70 -0.11
CA VAL A 191 9.89 11.92 0.91
C VAL A 191 10.53 12.23 2.26
N GLY A 192 9.71 12.65 3.22
CA GLY A 192 10.17 12.93 4.58
C GLY A 192 10.55 11.65 5.30
N GLU A 193 9.59 11.03 5.97
CA GLU A 193 9.81 9.77 6.68
C GLU A 193 9.33 8.57 5.86
N LEU A 194 10.16 7.54 5.78
CA LEU A 194 9.92 6.32 5.00
C LEU A 194 9.34 5.22 5.88
N SER A 195 8.55 4.32 5.28
CA SER A 195 8.22 3.05 5.92
C SER A 195 9.42 2.09 5.81
N ARG A 196 9.35 0.92 6.45
CA ARG A 196 10.45 -0.06 6.41
C ARG A 196 10.60 -0.68 5.02
N PRO A 197 11.82 -1.00 4.58
CA PRO A 197 12.03 -1.59 3.26
C PRO A 197 11.44 -2.99 3.21
N LYS A 198 10.85 -3.33 2.07
CA LYS A 198 10.38 -4.68 1.74
C LYS A 198 11.25 -5.29 0.63
N GLN A 199 11.52 -4.50 -0.39
CA GLN A 199 12.32 -4.91 -1.53
C GLN A 199 12.99 -3.69 -2.16
N LEU A 200 14.23 -3.86 -2.59
CA LEU A 200 14.93 -2.91 -3.44
C LEU A 200 15.26 -3.56 -4.76
N TYR A 201 15.06 -2.82 -5.84
CA TYR A 201 15.57 -3.16 -7.16
C TYR A 201 16.54 -2.05 -7.58
N LEU A 202 17.73 -2.40 -8.05
CA LEU A 202 18.62 -1.40 -8.64
C LEU A 202 19.37 -1.94 -9.85
N LYS A 203 19.69 -1.02 -10.76
CA LYS A 203 20.71 -1.23 -11.77
C LYS A 203 21.94 -0.38 -11.45
N TRP A 204 23.12 -0.91 -11.73
CA TRP A 204 24.36 -0.17 -11.65
C TRP A 204 25.29 -0.58 -12.78
N ASN A 205 26.19 0.32 -13.16
CA ASN A 205 27.16 0.09 -14.23
C ASN A 205 28.57 0.01 -13.65
N VAL A 206 29.35 -0.94 -14.16
CA VAL A 206 30.81 -1.01 -13.95
C VAL A 206 31.46 -0.97 -15.33
N ALA A 207 32.11 0.15 -15.63
CA ALA A 207 32.53 0.47 -16.99
C ALA A 207 31.37 0.26 -17.99
N ASP A 208 31.54 -0.63 -18.97
CA ASP A 208 30.56 -0.90 -20.03
C ASP A 208 29.58 -2.04 -19.68
N THR A 209 29.62 -2.57 -18.46
CA THR A 209 28.76 -3.68 -18.02
C THR A 209 27.68 -3.20 -17.07
N THR A 210 26.41 -3.44 -17.42
CA THR A 210 25.27 -3.18 -16.55
C THR A 210 24.91 -4.42 -15.73
N TYR A 211 24.72 -4.22 -14.43
CA TYR A 211 24.25 -5.22 -13.49
C TYR A 211 22.87 -4.82 -12.96
N THR A 212 22.09 -5.82 -12.56
CA THR A 212 20.79 -5.64 -11.94
C THR A 212 20.71 -6.49 -10.68
N GLY A 213 20.14 -5.98 -9.61
CA GLY A 213 19.99 -6.70 -8.35
C GLY A 213 18.61 -6.49 -7.73
N GLU A 214 18.09 -7.57 -7.14
CA GLU A 214 16.88 -7.56 -6.32
C GLU A 214 17.24 -7.99 -4.90
N PHE A 215 16.88 -7.16 -3.93
CA PHE A 215 17.17 -7.36 -2.52
C PHE A 215 15.84 -7.49 -1.78
N PHE A 216 15.57 -8.67 -1.24
CA PHE A 216 14.38 -8.95 -0.44
C PHE A 216 14.72 -8.89 1.03
N PHE A 217 13.89 -8.19 1.80
CA PHE A 217 14.07 -8.05 3.24
C PHE A 217 13.15 -9.01 3.97
N ASP A 218 13.69 -9.71 4.98
CA ASP A 218 12.86 -10.49 5.89
C ASP A 218 11.98 -9.56 6.72
N GLU A 219 10.68 -9.81 6.70
CA GLU A 219 9.69 -8.95 7.34
C GLU A 219 9.90 -8.87 8.86
N GLN A 220 10.15 -10.00 9.51
CA GLN A 220 10.32 -10.03 10.96
C GLN A 220 11.62 -9.32 11.35
N GLU A 221 12.69 -9.52 10.57
CA GLU A 221 13.95 -8.83 10.75
C GLU A 221 13.81 -7.31 10.66
N VAL A 222 13.16 -6.78 9.61
CA VAL A 222 13.00 -5.31 9.49
C VAL A 222 12.06 -4.75 10.55
N LEU A 223 11.02 -5.48 10.94
CA LEU A 223 10.14 -5.08 12.04
C LEU A 223 10.95 -4.94 13.33
N ASP A 224 11.76 -5.94 13.68
CA ASP A 224 12.54 -5.95 14.92
C ASP A 224 13.69 -4.94 14.89
N MET A 225 14.43 -4.85 13.78
CA MET A 225 15.61 -3.98 13.66
C MET A 225 15.24 -2.51 13.66
N PHE A 226 14.22 -2.10 12.91
CA PHE A 226 13.80 -0.69 12.90
C PHE A 226 13.19 -0.28 14.24
N SER A 227 12.39 -1.15 14.87
CA SER A 227 11.82 -0.86 16.18
C SER A 227 12.91 -0.66 17.24
N LYS A 228 14.04 -1.39 17.18
CA LYS A 228 15.19 -1.23 18.10
C LYS A 228 16.11 -0.07 17.72
N GLY A 229 16.40 0.08 16.43
CA GLY A 229 17.38 1.06 15.92
C GLY A 229 16.88 2.49 16.02
N PHE A 230 15.56 2.71 15.88
CA PHE A 230 14.96 4.04 15.92
C PHE A 230 14.26 4.36 17.25
N SER A 231 14.08 3.40 18.17
CA SER A 231 13.56 3.66 19.52
C SER A 231 14.46 4.54 20.39
N HIS A 232 15.69 4.84 19.95
CA HIS A 232 16.66 5.64 20.70
C HIS A 232 16.69 7.13 20.34
N LYS A 233 15.77 7.64 19.51
CA LYS A 233 15.63 9.10 19.27
C LYS A 233 14.39 9.68 19.98
N THR A 234 14.43 9.67 21.30
CA THR A 234 13.70 10.65 22.12
C THR A 234 14.72 11.36 23.00
N ALA A 235 15.33 12.43 22.47
CA ALA A 235 15.93 13.54 23.23
C ALA A 235 16.60 14.56 22.29
N ASN A 236 15.88 15.64 21.98
CA ASN A 236 16.22 17.04 22.30
C ASN A 236 15.39 18.01 21.47
#